data_AF-A0A439DPW1-F1
#
_entry.id   AF-A0A439DPW1-F1
#
_cell.length_a   1.000
_cell.length_b   1.000
_cell.length_c   1.000
_cell.angle_alpha   90.00
_cell.angle_beta   90.00
_cell.angle_gamma   90.00
#
_symmetry.space_group_name_H-M   'P 1'
#
loop_
_entity.id
_entity.type
_entity.pdbx_description
1 polymer ?
#
loop_
_entity_poly.entity_id
_entity_poly.type
_entity_poly.pdbx_seq_one_letter_code
_entity_poly.pdbx_strand_id
1 'polypeptide(L)'
;MNGAATRTGTYIGRIGVLAVILGVGVCVAPAAADPDASPQAGVGSHAAVEKPSLAEWFEPVAAATEAPRVQSSSPVATAPAHRTAQRPVRNGSTGEIEPASTASAADLAADFELSRFFFAPTTLAAPAAHRTTSEAAPAAAAVSTSLFSPTGAFLGAVGPGGWLIGDGVLPGQNGGLLIGNGADGGPGQDGGRGGLLMGNGGNGGAGLPGQAGGNGGDAGLFGNGGNGGVGGVGDAEGRAGNGGRGGNGGLLMGNGGAGGNGGTAENDSFADGGRGGDGGNSGFLGNGGNGGNGGAASSTSSLANGGSGGNGGRSGFGGTAGNGGNGGNASSTTEDALGGRGGAGGDGGLLGDGGEGGAGGRGTSITGNFGGGGNGGNGGRGGLNGNGGAGGAGGDGQNGRGSAIGGTGGRGGNGGFGGAGG
;
A
#
# COMPACT_ATOMS: atom_id res chain seq x y z
N MET A 1 -69.91 -17.43 6.88
CA MET A 1 -69.86 -16.43 7.98
C MET A 1 -68.67 -16.75 8.88
N ASN A 2 -68.33 -15.85 9.81
CA ASN A 2 -67.27 -15.96 10.83
C ASN A 2 -65.81 -15.83 10.35
N GLY A 3 -65.44 -14.55 10.13
CA GLY A 3 -64.21 -13.88 10.57
C GLY A 3 -62.91 -14.67 10.80
N ALA A 4 -61.87 -14.26 10.10
CA ALA A 4 -60.48 -14.56 10.47
C ALA A 4 -60.07 -13.76 11.72
N ALA A 5 -59.43 -14.41 12.69
CA ALA A 5 -58.88 -13.78 13.89
C ALA A 5 -57.35 -13.66 13.77
N THR A 6 -56.85 -12.47 13.43
CA THR A 6 -55.41 -12.20 13.31
C THR A 6 -54.72 -12.32 14.67
N ARG A 7 -53.84 -13.32 14.83
CA ARG A 7 -52.92 -13.41 15.97
C ARG A 7 -51.52 -12.95 15.58
N THR A 8 -51.23 -11.67 15.79
CA THR A 8 -49.86 -11.13 15.76
C THR A 8 -49.08 -11.63 16.98
N GLY A 9 -48.28 -12.68 16.78
CA GLY A 9 -47.39 -13.22 17.82
C GLY A 9 -46.05 -12.48 17.87
N THR A 10 -45.94 -11.46 18.73
CA THR A 10 -44.70 -10.69 18.88
C THR A 10 -43.62 -11.51 19.60
N TYR A 11 -42.76 -12.19 18.84
CA TYR A 11 -41.55 -12.82 19.37
C TYR A 11 -40.49 -11.77 19.69
N ILE A 12 -40.48 -11.28 20.94
CA ILE A 12 -39.37 -10.49 21.49
C ILE A 12 -38.20 -11.44 21.76
N GLY A 13 -37.44 -11.75 20.72
CA GLY A 13 -36.14 -12.41 20.84
C GLY A 13 -35.20 -11.55 21.67
N ARG A 14 -34.72 -12.06 22.80
CA ARG A 14 -33.72 -11.38 23.63
C ARG A 14 -32.42 -11.24 22.84
N ILE A 15 -32.12 -10.03 22.35
CA ILE A 15 -30.80 -9.70 21.82
C ILE A 15 -29.80 -9.83 22.96
N GLY A 16 -28.96 -10.87 22.90
CA GLY A 16 -27.87 -11.07 23.85
C GLY A 16 -26.80 -9.99 23.72
N VAL A 17 -26.18 -9.63 24.84
CA VAL A 17 -25.17 -8.55 24.94
C VAL A 17 -24.00 -8.71 23.94
N LEU A 18 -23.75 -9.94 23.46
CA LEU A 18 -22.79 -10.24 22.38
C LEU A 18 -22.96 -9.38 21.12
N ALA A 19 -24.19 -9.01 20.75
CA ALA A 19 -24.45 -8.28 19.50
C ALA A 19 -23.91 -6.84 19.50
N VAL A 20 -23.70 -6.23 20.68
CA VAL A 20 -23.20 -4.86 20.83
C VAL A 20 -21.67 -4.80 20.76
N ILE A 21 -20.98 -5.92 20.99
CA ILE A 21 -19.51 -6.00 21.05
C ILE A 21 -18.88 -6.17 19.65
N LEU A 22 -19.65 -6.63 18.65
CA LEU A 22 -19.15 -7.00 17.32
C LEU A 22 -19.30 -5.93 16.21
N GLY A 23 -19.68 -4.69 16.55
CA GLY A 23 -19.48 -3.52 15.68
C GLY A 23 -20.19 -3.55 14.31
N VAL A 24 -21.27 -4.33 14.13
CA VAL A 24 -21.97 -4.45 12.85
C VAL A 24 -22.79 -3.19 12.56
N GLY A 25 -22.22 -2.27 11.80
CA GLY A 25 -22.89 -1.05 11.34
C GLY A 25 -24.00 -1.38 10.33
N VAL A 26 -25.27 -1.20 10.74
CA VAL A 26 -26.42 -1.32 9.84
C VAL A 26 -26.58 -0.01 9.06
N CYS A 27 -26.20 -0.01 7.78
CA CYS A 27 -26.49 1.07 6.86
C CYS A 27 -27.96 1.01 6.39
N VAL A 28 -28.77 1.98 6.83
CA VAL A 28 -30.14 2.15 6.33
C VAL A 28 -30.13 3.21 5.22
N ALA A 29 -30.35 2.78 3.98
CA ALA A 29 -30.72 3.67 2.88
C ALA A 29 -32.25 3.73 2.76
N PRO A 30 -32.87 4.90 2.51
CA PRO A 30 -34.32 5.02 2.41
C PRO A 30 -34.84 4.45 1.09
N ALA A 31 -35.99 3.77 1.15
CA ALA A 31 -36.67 3.30 -0.04
C ALA A 31 -37.39 4.45 -0.77
N ALA A 32 -37.14 4.58 -2.07
CA ALA A 32 -38.06 5.23 -3.01
C ALA A 32 -38.96 4.15 -3.63
N ALA A 33 -40.21 4.49 -3.95
CA ALA A 33 -41.21 3.52 -4.38
C ALA A 33 -41.39 3.50 -5.91
N ASP A 34 -41.52 2.29 -6.47
CA ASP A 34 -42.13 2.05 -7.79
C ASP A 34 -43.58 1.61 -7.59
N PRO A 35 -44.58 2.38 -8.06
CA PRO A 35 -45.97 2.00 -8.00
C PRO A 35 -46.58 1.83 -9.40
N ASP A 36 -46.33 0.69 -10.04
CA ASP A 36 -47.35 0.14 -10.94
C ASP A 36 -47.25 -1.39 -11.05
N ALA A 37 -48.40 -2.07 -11.01
CA ALA A 37 -48.46 -3.52 -10.97
C ALA A 37 -49.63 -4.06 -11.79
N SER A 38 -49.34 -4.97 -12.73
CA SER A 38 -50.31 -5.99 -13.18
C SER A 38 -49.61 -7.21 -13.81
N PRO A 39 -50.23 -8.41 -13.77
CA PRO A 39 -49.50 -9.68 -13.98
C PRO A 39 -49.98 -10.49 -15.20
N GLN A 40 -49.22 -11.53 -15.60
CA GLN A 40 -49.78 -12.90 -15.74
C GLN A 40 -48.73 -14.02 -15.99
N ALA A 41 -49.23 -15.25 -15.79
CA ALA A 41 -48.57 -16.55 -15.74
C ALA A 41 -47.79 -17.03 -17.00
N GLY A 42 -46.97 -18.08 -16.84
CA GLY A 42 -46.48 -18.90 -17.97
C GLY A 42 -45.41 -19.93 -17.59
N VAL A 43 -45.75 -21.22 -17.56
CA VAL A 43 -44.80 -22.34 -17.42
C VAL A 43 -44.22 -22.72 -18.79
N GLY A 44 -42.91 -22.97 -18.92
CA GLY A 44 -42.35 -23.46 -20.19
C GLY A 44 -40.85 -23.76 -20.18
N SER A 45 -40.44 -24.85 -20.83
CA SER A 45 -39.09 -25.43 -20.81
C SER A 45 -38.32 -25.30 -22.14
N HIS A 46 -36.99 -25.10 -22.04
CA HIS A 46 -35.95 -25.45 -23.03
C HIS A 46 -35.91 -24.75 -24.42
N ALA A 47 -34.74 -24.92 -25.06
CA ALA A 47 -34.30 -24.48 -26.40
C ALA A 47 -33.66 -23.08 -26.50
N ALA A 48 -32.92 -22.87 -27.61
CA ALA A 48 -31.98 -21.78 -27.84
C ALA A 48 -32.34 -20.97 -29.09
N VAL A 49 -31.41 -20.10 -29.58
CA VAL A 49 -31.59 -19.10 -30.65
C VAL A 49 -32.32 -17.85 -30.10
N GLU A 50 -31.95 -16.59 -30.36
CA GLU A 50 -31.04 -16.00 -31.36
C GLU A 50 -30.18 -14.85 -30.80
N LYS A 51 -29.18 -14.37 -31.57
CA LYS A 51 -28.59 -13.03 -31.40
C LYS A 51 -29.01 -12.15 -32.58
N PRO A 52 -29.63 -10.98 -32.38
CA PRO A 52 -29.81 -10.02 -33.47
C PRO A 52 -28.45 -9.45 -33.90
N SER A 53 -28.24 -9.35 -35.21
CA SER A 53 -27.03 -8.80 -35.82
C SER A 53 -27.09 -7.30 -35.99
N LEU A 54 -25.92 -6.66 -36.07
CA LEU A 54 -25.70 -5.48 -36.91
C LEU A 54 -24.24 -5.51 -37.37
N ALA A 55 -24.02 -5.91 -38.63
CA ALA A 55 -22.71 -6.11 -39.22
C ALA A 55 -22.73 -5.78 -40.73
N GLU A 56 -22.97 -4.50 -41.02
CA GLU A 56 -22.69 -3.85 -42.31
C GLU A 56 -21.99 -2.52 -41.95
N TRP A 57 -21.05 -1.94 -42.70
CA TRP A 57 -20.72 -2.09 -44.13
C TRP A 57 -19.20 -2.26 -44.34
N PHE A 58 -18.79 -3.21 -45.17
CA PHE A 58 -17.84 -3.11 -46.30
C PHE A 58 -17.25 -4.49 -46.67
N GLU A 59 -17.33 -4.86 -47.95
CA GLU A 59 -16.90 -6.18 -48.46
C GLU A 59 -15.39 -6.25 -48.78
N PRO A 60 -14.79 -7.46 -48.77
CA PRO A 60 -13.37 -7.66 -49.01
C PRO A 60 -13.01 -7.77 -50.50
N VAL A 61 -11.89 -7.15 -50.90
CA VAL A 61 -11.19 -7.52 -52.15
C VAL A 61 -10.23 -8.67 -51.85
N ALA A 62 -10.47 -9.82 -52.46
CA ALA A 62 -9.63 -11.01 -52.32
C ALA A 62 -8.71 -11.20 -53.54
N ALA A 63 -7.40 -11.22 -53.32
CA ALA A 63 -6.41 -11.80 -54.22
C ALA A 63 -5.19 -12.26 -53.41
N ALA A 64 -4.71 -13.49 -53.68
CA ALA A 64 -3.49 -14.02 -53.07
C ALA A 64 -2.26 -13.72 -53.92
N THR A 65 -1.06 -13.80 -53.35
CA THR A 65 0.16 -14.38 -53.96
C THR A 65 1.20 -14.70 -52.87
N GLU A 66 2.08 -15.64 -53.20
CA GLU A 66 3.06 -16.39 -52.42
C GLU A 66 3.99 -15.64 -51.45
N ALA A 67 4.57 -16.40 -50.52
CA ALA A 67 5.67 -15.99 -49.64
C ALA A 67 6.99 -16.66 -50.05
N PRO A 68 8.15 -15.98 -50.00
CA PRO A 68 9.46 -16.59 -50.14
C PRO A 68 10.08 -16.97 -48.77
N ARG A 69 10.52 -18.23 -48.62
CA ARG A 69 11.41 -18.66 -47.54
C ARG A 69 12.88 -18.47 -47.95
N VAL A 70 13.69 -17.75 -47.16
CA VAL A 70 15.17 -17.90 -47.17
C VAL A 70 15.76 -17.85 -45.76
N GLN A 71 16.24 -19.02 -45.31
CA GLN A 71 17.40 -19.28 -44.44
C GLN A 71 17.65 -18.44 -43.16
N SER A 72 17.21 -18.99 -42.04
CA SER A 72 18.05 -19.33 -40.85
C SER A 72 19.34 -18.54 -40.55
N SER A 73 19.32 -17.81 -39.43
CA SER A 73 20.45 -17.75 -38.49
C SER A 73 19.91 -17.77 -37.04
N SER A 74 20.71 -18.26 -36.10
CA SER A 74 20.33 -18.40 -34.67
C SER A 74 21.56 -18.16 -33.78
N PRO A 75 21.39 -17.94 -32.47
CA PRO A 75 20.83 -16.72 -31.92
C PRO A 75 21.91 -15.92 -31.16
N VAL A 76 21.87 -14.58 -31.23
CA VAL A 76 22.77 -13.73 -30.42
C VAL A 76 22.16 -13.51 -29.03
N ALA A 77 22.85 -13.97 -28.00
CA ALA A 77 22.54 -13.66 -26.61
C ALA A 77 23.29 -12.40 -26.16
N THR A 78 22.57 -11.43 -25.59
CA THR A 78 23.17 -10.18 -25.08
C THR A 78 23.13 -10.16 -23.55
N ALA A 79 24.31 -10.27 -22.95
CA ALA A 79 24.54 -10.14 -21.50
C ALA A 79 24.91 -8.68 -21.14
N PRO A 80 24.89 -8.26 -19.85
CA PRO A 80 24.75 -6.85 -19.47
C PRO A 80 26.05 -6.03 -19.54
N ALA A 81 25.89 -4.71 -19.68
CA ALA A 81 26.99 -3.76 -19.76
C ALA A 81 27.67 -3.51 -18.39
N HIS A 82 29.00 -3.52 -18.38
CA HIS A 82 29.81 -3.14 -17.22
C HIS A 82 29.78 -1.62 -16.97
N ARG A 83 29.74 -1.20 -15.70
CA ARG A 83 29.98 0.19 -15.26
C ARG A 83 31.36 0.28 -14.60
N THR A 84 32.30 0.95 -15.25
CA THR A 84 33.69 1.08 -14.77
C THR A 84 33.81 2.19 -13.72
N ALA A 85 34.44 1.90 -12.58
CA ALA A 85 34.81 2.90 -11.58
C ALA A 85 36.24 3.41 -11.82
N GLN A 86 36.47 4.72 -11.72
CA GLN A 86 37.80 5.33 -11.84
C GLN A 86 38.29 5.88 -10.49
N ARG A 87 39.56 5.60 -10.18
CA ARG A 87 40.30 6.13 -9.03
C ARG A 87 41.24 7.26 -9.49
N PRO A 88 41.31 8.39 -8.77
CA PRO A 88 42.44 9.31 -8.91
C PRO A 88 43.75 8.68 -8.41
N VAL A 89 44.88 9.19 -8.92
CA VAL A 89 46.24 8.73 -8.61
C VAL A 89 47.00 9.82 -7.85
N ARG A 90 47.88 9.43 -6.91
CA ARG A 90 48.80 10.31 -6.18
C ARG A 90 50.12 10.48 -6.95
N ASN A 91 50.73 11.67 -6.89
CA ASN A 91 52.13 11.87 -7.28
C ASN A 91 52.78 13.02 -6.47
N GLY A 92 54.10 12.98 -6.21
CA GLY A 92 54.90 14.07 -5.60
C GLY A 92 55.55 14.99 -6.65
N SER A 93 56.45 15.94 -6.34
CA SER A 93 57.10 16.43 -5.10
C SER A 93 57.59 17.90 -5.32
N THR A 94 58.53 18.61 -4.65
CA THR A 94 59.66 18.33 -3.72
C THR A 94 60.13 19.65 -3.04
N GLY A 95 60.90 19.60 -1.93
CA GLY A 95 61.59 20.75 -1.29
C GLY A 95 60.79 21.39 -0.14
N GLU A 96 61.16 21.27 1.15
CA GLU A 96 62.29 21.92 1.89
C GLU A 96 62.07 23.44 2.07
N ILE A 97 62.04 24.01 3.28
CA ILE A 97 63.11 24.08 4.31
C ILE A 97 62.56 24.04 5.77
N GLU A 98 63.37 23.49 6.71
CA GLU A 98 63.22 23.40 8.19
C GLU A 98 63.92 24.59 8.93
N PRO A 99 63.95 24.73 10.30
CA PRO A 99 63.07 24.25 11.37
C PRO A 99 62.68 25.35 12.41
N ALA A 100 61.77 25.02 13.35
CA ALA A 100 61.81 25.51 14.73
C ALA A 100 61.18 24.48 15.69
N SER A 101 61.78 24.27 16.87
CA SER A 101 61.40 23.24 17.86
C SER A 101 60.24 23.71 18.78
N THR A 102 59.47 22.87 19.49
CA THR A 102 59.91 21.88 20.49
C THR A 102 58.93 20.70 20.76
N ALA A 103 59.50 19.59 21.29
CA ALA A 103 58.92 18.49 22.10
C ALA A 103 57.38 18.28 22.13
N SER A 104 56.81 17.15 21.68
CA SER A 104 56.94 15.75 22.16
C SER A 104 56.35 15.51 23.58
N ALA A 105 55.61 14.43 23.88
CA ALA A 105 55.45 13.16 23.14
C ALA A 105 54.15 12.41 23.49
N ALA A 106 53.74 11.49 22.59
CA ALA A 106 53.15 10.16 22.83
C ALA A 106 51.83 9.98 23.63
N ASP A 107 51.09 8.87 23.47
CA ASP A 107 50.68 8.07 22.30
C ASP A 107 49.63 7.03 22.75
N LEU A 108 48.90 6.38 21.81
CA LEU A 108 48.09 5.14 21.99
C LEU A 108 46.89 5.22 22.99
N ALA A 109 45.63 4.88 22.64
CA ALA A 109 45.06 3.58 22.22
C ALA A 109 44.94 2.54 23.36
N ALA A 110 43.81 1.84 23.60
CA ALA A 110 42.46 1.89 23.02
C ALA A 110 41.43 1.11 23.90
N ASP A 111 40.22 0.88 23.33
CA ASP A 111 39.28 -0.25 23.54
C ASP A 111 38.08 -0.18 24.52
N PHE A 112 37.14 -1.09 24.21
CA PHE A 112 35.74 -1.22 24.63
C PHE A 112 35.54 -1.98 25.94
N GLU A 113 34.41 -1.76 26.65
CA GLU A 113 33.30 -2.74 26.70
C GLU A 113 32.03 -2.23 27.42
N LEU A 114 30.93 -2.99 27.30
CA LEU A 114 29.60 -2.72 27.86
C LEU A 114 29.56 -2.83 29.39
N SER A 115 28.74 -2.00 30.06
CA SER A 115 27.97 -2.49 31.22
C SER A 115 26.67 -1.72 31.54
N ARG A 116 25.56 -2.47 31.53
CA ARG A 116 24.28 -2.37 32.29
C ARG A 116 23.42 -1.08 32.27
N PHE A 117 22.11 -1.31 32.11
CA PHE A 117 21.03 -0.42 32.57
C PHE A 117 21.19 -0.06 34.06
N PHE A 118 20.94 1.20 34.42
CA PHE A 118 20.29 1.56 35.68
C PHE A 118 19.37 2.77 35.47
N PHE A 119 18.18 2.71 36.06
CA PHE A 119 17.16 3.77 35.98
C PHE A 119 17.25 4.63 37.24
N ALA A 120 17.46 5.94 37.10
CA ALA A 120 17.46 6.88 38.23
C ALA A 120 16.92 8.25 37.77
N PRO A 121 15.82 8.76 38.35
CA PRO A 121 15.32 10.09 38.02
C PRO A 121 16.16 11.16 38.72
N THR A 122 16.67 12.14 37.98
CA THR A 122 17.49 13.23 38.54
C THR A 122 16.65 14.24 39.32
N THR A 123 16.39 13.97 40.59
CA THR A 123 15.77 14.93 41.51
C THR A 123 16.74 16.06 41.85
N LEU A 124 16.57 17.21 41.22
CA LEU A 124 17.40 18.41 41.43
C LEU A 124 17.03 19.15 42.72
N ALA A 125 17.73 18.91 43.84
CA ALA A 125 17.81 19.86 44.96
C ALA A 125 18.91 19.53 45.99
N ALA A 126 19.92 20.40 46.12
CA ALA A 126 20.70 20.61 47.35
C ALA A 126 21.51 21.93 47.26
N PRO A 127 21.09 23.04 47.91
CA PRO A 127 21.80 24.33 47.84
C PRO A 127 22.80 24.54 48.99
N ALA A 128 23.87 25.30 48.73
CA ALA A 128 24.88 25.66 49.72
C ALA A 128 24.59 27.01 50.41
N ALA A 129 23.82 26.95 51.49
CA ALA A 129 23.69 27.86 52.63
C ALA A 129 24.15 29.35 52.54
N HIS A 130 23.24 30.26 52.92
CA HIS A 130 23.61 31.40 53.78
C HIS A 130 22.54 31.69 54.87
N ARG A 131 22.99 32.42 55.90
CA ARG A 131 22.36 32.79 57.19
C ARG A 131 21.07 33.64 57.04
N THR A 132 20.13 33.78 58.01
CA THR A 132 20.11 33.44 59.47
C THR A 132 18.68 33.45 60.08
N THR A 133 18.53 32.86 61.28
CA THR A 133 17.55 33.16 62.37
C THR A 133 16.02 33.00 62.20
N SER A 134 15.43 32.44 63.27
CA SER A 134 14.07 32.69 63.82
C SER A 134 12.82 31.99 63.23
N GLU A 135 12.46 30.88 63.90
CA GLU A 135 11.10 30.58 64.44
C GLU A 135 9.90 30.34 63.49
N ALA A 136 8.86 29.71 64.06
CA ALA A 136 7.53 29.41 63.52
C ALA A 136 7.46 28.49 62.29
N ALA A 137 7.06 27.23 62.52
CA ALA A 137 6.52 26.36 61.47
C ALA A 137 5.07 26.74 61.14
N PRO A 138 4.70 26.74 59.85
CA PRO A 138 3.35 26.34 59.48
C PRO A 138 3.32 25.39 58.27
N ALA A 139 2.13 24.86 58.01
CA ALA A 139 1.72 24.12 56.81
C ALA A 139 2.55 22.86 56.47
N ALA A 140 1.96 21.70 56.78
CA ALA A 140 2.18 20.53 55.95
C ALA A 140 1.66 20.83 54.54
N ALA A 141 2.55 21.27 53.66
CA ALA A 141 2.26 21.41 52.24
C ALA A 141 1.92 20.01 51.71
N ALA A 142 0.62 19.76 51.50
CA ALA A 142 0.14 18.48 51.01
C ALA A 142 0.78 18.21 49.65
N VAL A 143 1.72 17.26 49.61
CA VAL A 143 2.17 16.66 48.36
C VAL A 143 1.00 15.81 47.86
N SER A 144 0.07 16.48 47.19
CA SER A 144 -1.05 15.85 46.50
C SER A 144 -0.50 14.97 45.41
N THR A 145 -0.24 13.71 45.75
CA THR A 145 0.08 12.62 44.83
C THR A 145 -1.17 12.28 44.02
N SER A 146 -1.55 13.20 43.12
CA SER A 146 -2.62 13.05 42.15
C SER A 146 -2.19 12.05 41.07
N LEU A 147 -2.10 10.77 41.45
CA LEU A 147 -1.79 9.61 40.61
C LEU A 147 -2.86 9.34 39.55
N PHE A 148 -3.93 10.13 39.56
CA PHE A 148 -5.04 10.11 38.63
C PHE A 148 -5.05 11.43 37.83
N SER A 149 -4.93 11.31 36.50
CA SER A 149 -5.52 12.30 35.61
C SER A 149 -7.04 12.36 35.85
N PRO A 150 -7.73 13.52 35.68
CA PRO A 150 -9.19 13.57 35.70
C PRO A 150 -9.88 12.67 34.63
N THR A 151 -9.12 12.14 33.67
CA THR A 151 -9.57 11.11 32.71
C THR A 151 -9.42 9.66 33.19
N GLY A 152 -9.04 9.42 34.45
CA GLY A 152 -8.88 8.08 35.04
C GLY A 152 -7.55 7.38 34.74
N ALA A 153 -6.65 8.03 34.00
CA ALA A 153 -5.35 7.46 33.64
C ALA A 153 -4.37 7.40 34.84
N PHE A 154 -3.87 6.20 35.14
CA PHE A 154 -2.71 5.99 36.01
C PHE A 154 -1.45 6.48 35.29
N LEU A 155 -0.90 7.64 35.71
CA LEU A 155 0.33 8.23 35.16
C LEU A 155 0.40 8.37 33.61
N GLY A 156 -0.73 8.41 32.91
CA GLY A 156 -0.77 8.38 31.44
C GLY A 156 -0.33 7.05 30.82
N ALA A 157 -0.30 5.95 31.58
CA ALA A 157 -0.05 4.61 31.06
C ALA A 157 -1.29 3.97 30.41
N VAL A 158 -2.49 4.32 30.91
CA VAL A 158 -3.77 3.75 30.48
C VAL A 158 -4.74 4.87 30.09
N GLY A 159 -5.32 4.82 28.89
CA GLY A 159 -6.29 5.80 28.37
C GLY A 159 -5.93 6.33 26.97
N PRO A 160 -6.65 7.33 26.42
CA PRO A 160 -6.31 7.93 25.13
C PRO A 160 -4.88 8.49 25.12
N GLY A 161 -4.06 8.10 24.14
CA GLY A 161 -2.63 8.41 24.07
C GLY A 161 -1.77 7.68 25.10
N GLY A 162 -2.32 6.70 25.83
CA GLY A 162 -1.67 6.01 26.94
C GLY A 162 -0.57 5.06 26.48
N TRP A 163 0.63 5.17 27.06
CA TRP A 163 1.83 4.50 26.53
C TRP A 163 1.85 2.98 26.69
N LEU A 164 1.03 2.39 27.57
CA LEU A 164 0.95 0.94 27.82
C LEU A 164 -0.33 0.34 27.25
N ILE A 165 -1.47 1.00 27.52
CA ILE A 165 -2.83 0.62 27.08
C ILE A 165 -3.53 1.89 26.60
N GLY A 166 -3.69 2.09 25.29
CA GLY A 166 -4.30 3.30 24.76
C GLY A 166 -4.12 3.44 23.26
N ASP A 167 -5.14 3.96 22.57
CA ASP A 167 -5.01 4.28 21.15
C ASP A 167 -4.16 5.55 20.97
N GLY A 168 -3.41 5.62 19.86
CA GLY A 168 -2.71 6.84 19.46
C GLY A 168 -3.70 7.99 19.22
N VAL A 169 -3.31 9.23 19.53
CA VAL A 169 -4.18 10.42 19.42
C VAL A 169 -3.55 11.58 18.65
N LEU A 170 -2.24 11.53 18.39
CA LEU A 170 -1.53 12.44 17.49
C LEU A 170 -1.26 11.75 16.15
N PRO A 171 -1.13 12.48 15.03
CA PRO A 171 -0.91 11.87 13.73
C PRO A 171 0.35 10.98 13.70
N GLY A 172 0.21 9.76 13.18
CA GLY A 172 1.27 8.74 13.14
C GLY A 172 1.71 8.17 14.50
N GLN A 173 1.02 8.51 15.60
CA GLN A 173 1.36 8.01 16.93
C GLN A 173 1.02 6.51 17.05
N ASN A 174 1.98 5.69 17.46
CA ASN A 174 1.75 4.29 17.81
C ASN A 174 0.72 4.16 18.95
N GLY A 175 -0.04 3.07 18.96
CA GLY A 175 -0.81 2.64 20.12
C GLY A 175 0.09 2.27 21.31
N GLY A 176 -0.54 2.10 22.46
CA GLY A 176 0.09 1.69 23.70
C GLY A 176 0.81 0.34 23.55
N LEU A 177 1.97 0.22 24.20
CA LEU A 177 2.95 -0.84 24.01
C LEU A 177 2.35 -2.26 24.00
N LEU A 178 1.33 -2.53 24.82
CA LEU A 178 0.66 -3.83 24.86
C LEU A 178 -0.66 -3.81 24.07
N ILE A 179 -1.48 -2.77 24.28
CA ILE A 179 -2.83 -2.68 23.71
C ILE A 179 -3.07 -1.27 23.21
N GLY A 180 -3.57 -1.14 21.98
CA GLY A 180 -4.01 0.13 21.42
C GLY A 180 -3.87 0.17 19.90
N ASN A 181 -4.79 0.84 19.22
CA ASN A 181 -4.67 1.13 17.80
C ASN A 181 -3.63 2.22 17.56
N GLY A 182 -2.88 2.11 16.46
CA GLY A 182 -2.09 3.23 15.95
C GLY A 182 -2.98 4.31 15.36
N ALA A 183 -2.56 5.56 15.49
CA ALA A 183 -3.24 6.70 14.87
C ALA A 183 -2.87 6.84 13.38
N ASP A 184 -3.82 7.31 12.58
CA ASP A 184 -3.59 7.64 11.18
C ASP A 184 -2.53 8.74 11.02
N GLY A 185 -1.73 8.68 9.95
CA GLY A 185 -0.66 9.60 9.65
C GLY A 185 -1.15 10.98 9.18
N GLY A 186 -0.37 12.03 9.48
CA GLY A 186 -0.53 13.35 8.84
C GLY A 186 -0.06 13.33 7.39
N PRO A 187 -0.11 14.47 6.66
CA PRO A 187 0.22 14.51 5.24
C PRO A 187 1.59 13.91 4.88
N GLY A 188 1.56 12.80 4.12
CA GLY A 188 2.70 11.95 3.76
C GLY A 188 3.50 11.38 4.95
N GLN A 189 2.89 11.27 6.14
CA GLN A 189 3.46 10.60 7.31
C GLN A 189 2.91 9.17 7.43
N ASP A 190 3.76 8.25 7.89
CA ASP A 190 3.35 6.88 8.19
C ASP A 190 2.27 6.86 9.30
N GLY A 191 1.37 5.89 9.22
CA GLY A 191 0.43 5.57 10.30
C GLY A 191 1.12 4.85 11.45
N GLY A 192 0.68 5.12 12.68
CA GLY A 192 1.22 4.49 13.88
C GLY A 192 1.00 2.97 13.88
N ARG A 193 1.90 2.22 14.52
CA ARG A 193 1.72 0.78 14.76
C ARG A 193 0.69 0.52 15.85
N GLY A 194 0.02 -0.63 15.77
CA GLY A 194 -0.79 -1.18 16.85
C GLY A 194 0.07 -1.73 18.01
N GLY A 195 -0.55 -1.89 19.18
CA GLY A 195 0.07 -2.47 20.37
C GLY A 195 0.48 -3.94 20.18
N LEU A 196 1.53 -4.38 20.89
CA LEU A 196 2.17 -5.69 20.67
C LEU A 196 1.23 -6.88 20.84
N LEU A 197 0.20 -6.80 21.69
CA LEU A 197 -0.75 -7.88 21.93
C LEU A 197 -2.05 -7.67 21.14
N MET A 198 -2.62 -6.46 21.15
CA MET A 198 -3.85 -6.13 20.43
C MET A 198 -3.82 -4.69 19.91
N GLY A 199 -4.05 -4.51 18.62
CA GLY A 199 -4.20 -3.19 18.03
C GLY A 199 -4.08 -3.23 16.52
N ASN A 200 -4.96 -2.50 15.83
CA ASN A 200 -4.77 -2.24 14.40
C ASN A 200 -3.65 -1.21 14.20
N GLY A 201 -2.98 -1.25 13.06
CA GLY A 201 -2.17 -0.13 12.61
C GLY A 201 -3.03 1.00 12.05
N GLY A 202 -2.59 2.24 12.24
CA GLY A 202 -3.21 3.42 11.63
C GLY A 202 -2.91 3.50 10.14
N ASN A 203 -3.79 4.15 9.37
CA ASN A 203 -3.57 4.39 7.94
C ASN A 203 -2.44 5.42 7.72
N GLY A 204 -1.66 5.27 6.67
CA GLY A 204 -0.71 6.28 6.24
C GLY A 204 -1.42 7.51 5.66
N GLY A 205 -0.93 8.70 5.95
CA GLY A 205 -1.54 9.94 5.47
C GLY A 205 -1.22 10.20 3.99
N ALA A 206 -2.17 10.81 3.26
CA ALA A 206 -1.99 11.14 1.85
C ALA A 206 -0.88 12.20 1.65
N GLY A 207 -0.10 12.07 0.59
CA GLY A 207 1.00 13.00 0.28
C GLY A 207 0.51 14.37 -0.22
N LEU A 208 1.25 15.42 0.12
CA LEU A 208 1.18 16.73 -0.56
C LEU A 208 1.76 16.62 -2.00
N PRO A 209 1.60 17.61 -2.89
CA PRO A 209 2.16 17.55 -4.25
C PRO A 209 3.66 17.20 -4.27
N GLY A 210 4.06 16.28 -5.15
CA GLY A 210 5.39 15.66 -5.21
C GLY A 210 5.74 14.68 -4.07
N GLN A 211 5.03 14.73 -2.94
CA GLN A 211 5.29 13.91 -1.75
C GLN A 211 4.63 12.54 -1.88
N ALA A 212 5.36 11.49 -1.49
CA ALA A 212 4.78 10.17 -1.33
C ALA A 212 3.71 10.15 -0.21
N GLY A 213 2.73 9.25 -0.34
CA GLY A 213 1.84 8.91 0.76
C GLY A 213 2.59 8.11 1.83
N GLY A 214 2.23 8.30 3.09
CA GLY A 214 2.80 7.53 4.20
C GLY A 214 2.39 6.06 4.14
N ASN A 215 3.19 5.19 4.72
CA ASN A 215 2.88 3.77 4.85
C ASN A 215 1.83 3.56 5.95
N GLY A 216 0.97 2.55 5.81
CA GLY A 216 0.12 2.09 6.90
C GLY A 216 0.93 1.40 7.99
N GLY A 217 0.52 1.57 9.24
CA GLY A 217 1.17 0.95 10.38
C GLY A 217 0.93 -0.57 10.44
N ASP A 218 1.91 -1.30 10.98
CA ASP A 218 1.77 -2.72 11.28
C ASP A 218 0.91 -2.96 12.54
N ALA A 219 0.20 -4.09 12.59
CA ALA A 219 -0.41 -4.61 13.81
C ALA A 219 0.55 -5.54 14.59
N GLY A 220 0.22 -5.81 15.87
CA GLY A 220 1.02 -6.65 16.77
C GLY A 220 0.74 -8.16 16.64
N LEU A 221 0.32 -8.80 17.72
CA LEU A 221 -0.09 -10.21 17.73
C LEU A 221 -1.49 -10.42 17.11
N PHE A 222 -2.40 -9.47 17.35
CA PHE A 222 -3.78 -9.44 16.84
C PHE A 222 -4.14 -8.03 16.36
N GLY A 223 -4.74 -7.92 15.18
CA GLY A 223 -5.21 -6.67 14.58
C GLY A 223 -4.93 -6.60 13.07
N ASN A 224 -5.58 -5.69 12.36
CA ASN A 224 -5.32 -5.47 10.93
C ASN A 224 -4.23 -4.41 10.72
N GLY A 225 -3.43 -4.57 9.67
CA GLY A 225 -2.51 -3.51 9.24
C GLY A 225 -3.28 -2.32 8.64
N GLY A 226 -2.76 -1.11 8.85
CA GLY A 226 -3.35 0.11 8.28
C GLY A 226 -3.14 0.20 6.77
N ASN A 227 -4.00 0.94 6.07
CA ASN A 227 -3.83 1.14 4.62
C ASN A 227 -2.71 2.16 4.34
N GLY A 228 -2.04 2.03 3.20
CA GLY A 228 -1.09 3.01 2.71
C GLY A 228 -1.78 4.28 2.20
N GLY A 229 -1.19 5.43 2.49
CA GLY A 229 -1.66 6.73 2.02
C GLY A 229 -1.49 6.90 0.52
N VAL A 230 -2.43 7.60 -0.12
CA VAL A 230 -2.35 7.96 -1.54
C VAL A 230 -1.20 8.92 -1.77
N GLY A 231 -0.41 8.71 -2.83
CA GLY A 231 0.65 9.61 -3.24
C GLY A 231 0.11 10.94 -3.76
N GLY A 232 0.79 12.05 -3.44
CA GLY A 232 0.37 13.37 -3.89
C GLY A 232 0.46 13.56 -5.40
N VAL A 233 -0.34 14.48 -5.94
CA VAL A 233 -0.30 14.86 -7.36
C VAL A 233 1.07 15.40 -7.79
N GLY A 234 1.27 15.59 -9.09
CA GLY A 234 2.50 16.16 -9.66
C GLY A 234 2.99 17.44 -8.97
N ASP A 235 4.30 17.53 -8.73
CA ASP A 235 4.99 18.79 -8.43
C ASP A 235 5.14 19.68 -9.68
N ALA A 236 5.78 20.85 -9.54
CA ALA A 236 6.01 21.76 -10.66
C ALA A 236 6.96 21.17 -11.72
N GLU A 237 7.78 20.19 -11.32
CA GLU A 237 8.67 19.37 -12.12
C GLU A 237 7.95 18.15 -12.76
N GLY A 238 6.65 17.99 -12.52
CA GLY A 238 5.78 16.99 -13.15
C GLY A 238 5.89 15.58 -12.59
N ARG A 239 6.45 15.39 -11.40
CA ARG A 239 6.57 14.11 -10.71
C ARG A 239 5.52 13.98 -9.62
N ALA A 240 4.71 12.93 -9.69
CA ALA A 240 3.73 12.64 -8.65
C ALA A 240 4.32 11.69 -7.59
N GLY A 241 3.82 11.81 -6.36
CA GLY A 241 4.22 10.99 -5.23
C GLY A 241 3.80 9.54 -5.39
N ASN A 242 4.65 8.61 -4.95
CA ASN A 242 4.26 7.20 -4.83
C ASN A 242 3.23 7.02 -3.71
N GLY A 243 2.34 6.05 -3.85
CA GLY A 243 1.50 5.59 -2.74
C GLY A 243 2.34 4.85 -1.69
N GLY A 244 1.99 5.04 -0.42
CA GLY A 244 2.61 4.31 0.68
C GLY A 244 2.19 2.85 0.70
N ARG A 245 2.99 1.98 1.34
CA ARG A 245 2.64 0.56 1.50
C ARG A 245 1.50 0.37 2.49
N GLY A 246 0.73 -0.70 2.34
CA GLY A 246 -0.11 -1.21 3.41
C GLY A 246 0.71 -1.84 4.52
N GLY A 247 0.31 -1.62 5.77
CA GLY A 247 0.92 -2.24 6.94
C GLY A 247 0.54 -3.73 7.07
N ASN A 248 1.36 -4.50 7.79
CA ASN A 248 1.12 -5.94 7.94
C ASN A 248 0.07 -6.25 9.02
N GLY A 249 -0.71 -7.30 8.79
CA GLY A 249 -1.67 -7.84 9.75
C GLY A 249 -0.99 -8.56 10.92
N GLY A 250 -1.68 -8.59 12.06
CA GLY A 250 -1.17 -9.09 13.32
C GLY A 250 -0.88 -10.60 13.29
N LEU A 251 0.26 -10.99 13.85
CA LEU A 251 0.94 -12.28 13.61
C LEU A 251 0.04 -13.53 13.68
N LEU A 252 -0.93 -13.60 14.60
CA LEU A 252 -1.83 -14.74 14.72
C LEU A 252 -3.15 -14.56 13.93
N MET A 253 -3.71 -13.35 13.95
CA MET A 253 -4.91 -13.02 13.18
C MET A 253 -4.92 -11.54 12.81
N GLY A 254 -5.06 -11.26 11.52
CA GLY A 254 -5.06 -9.92 10.98
C GLY A 254 -4.89 -9.91 9.47
N ASN A 255 -5.71 -9.11 8.79
CA ASN A 255 -5.53 -8.79 7.38
C ASN A 255 -4.39 -7.78 7.20
N GLY A 256 -3.68 -7.86 6.08
CA GLY A 256 -2.79 -6.78 5.65
C GLY A 256 -3.60 -5.59 5.11
N GLY A 257 -3.12 -4.37 5.34
CA GLY A 257 -3.74 -3.17 4.77
C GLY A 257 -3.50 -3.06 3.27
N ALA A 258 -4.37 -2.38 2.54
CA ALA A 258 -4.16 -2.12 1.12
C ALA A 258 -3.02 -1.11 0.91
N GLY A 259 -2.29 -1.24 -0.20
CA GLY A 259 -1.32 -0.24 -0.65
C GLY A 259 -2.03 1.01 -1.20
N GLY A 260 -1.46 2.18 -0.94
CA GLY A 260 -1.99 3.44 -1.44
C GLY A 260 -1.81 3.57 -2.95
N ASN A 261 -2.76 4.21 -3.64
CA ASN A 261 -2.58 4.56 -5.05
C ASN A 261 -1.44 5.58 -5.22
N GLY A 262 -0.71 5.50 -6.33
CA GLY A 262 0.21 6.56 -6.74
C GLY A 262 -0.53 7.80 -7.25
N GLY A 263 0.07 8.98 -7.05
CA GLY A 263 -0.52 10.25 -7.47
C GLY A 263 -0.48 10.47 -8.99
N THR A 264 -1.38 11.30 -9.50
CA THR A 264 -1.46 11.67 -10.91
C THR A 264 -0.55 12.85 -11.25
N ALA A 265 0.18 12.76 -12.36
CA ALA A 265 1.04 13.81 -12.89
C ALA A 265 0.41 14.47 -14.12
N GLU A 266 0.21 15.79 -14.09
CA GLU A 266 -0.23 16.58 -15.24
C GLU A 266 0.68 17.80 -15.37
N ASN A 267 1.47 17.87 -16.44
CA ASN A 267 2.50 18.91 -16.61
C ASN A 267 2.93 19.01 -18.08
N ASP A 268 3.06 20.23 -18.61
CA ASP A 268 3.40 20.44 -20.01
C ASP A 268 4.75 19.82 -20.41
N SER A 269 5.77 19.90 -19.53
CA SER A 269 7.18 19.71 -19.87
C SER A 269 7.78 18.35 -19.50
N PHE A 270 7.11 17.55 -18.66
CA PHE A 270 7.43 16.16 -18.33
C PHE A 270 6.35 15.62 -17.38
N ALA A 271 5.86 14.39 -17.53
CA ALA A 271 4.92 13.80 -16.56
C ALA A 271 5.31 12.38 -16.14
N ASP A 272 5.44 12.13 -14.84
CA ASP A 272 5.78 10.82 -14.26
C ASP A 272 4.81 10.51 -13.11
N GLY A 273 3.89 9.59 -13.37
CA GLY A 273 2.85 9.17 -12.45
C GLY A 273 3.41 8.34 -11.30
N GLY A 274 2.94 8.61 -10.08
CA GLY A 274 3.42 7.93 -8.89
C GLY A 274 3.17 6.42 -8.95
N ARG A 275 4.07 5.61 -8.41
CA ARG A 275 3.83 4.16 -8.29
C ARG A 275 2.80 3.88 -7.21
N GLY A 276 1.97 2.87 -7.40
CA GLY A 276 1.15 2.31 -6.32
C GLY A 276 2.02 1.64 -5.26
N GLY A 277 1.62 1.75 -4.00
CA GLY A 277 2.27 1.08 -2.89
C GLY A 277 1.95 -0.41 -2.86
N ASP A 278 2.88 -1.23 -2.37
CA ASP A 278 2.65 -2.65 -2.13
C ASP A 278 1.60 -2.84 -1.02
N GLY A 279 0.74 -3.85 -1.14
CA GLY A 279 -0.19 -4.26 -0.07
C GLY A 279 0.53 -5.00 1.06
N GLY A 280 0.03 -4.84 2.28
CA GLY A 280 0.56 -5.51 3.47
C GLY A 280 0.25 -7.00 3.48
N ASN A 281 1.10 -7.81 4.11
CA ASN A 281 0.85 -9.24 4.28
C ASN A 281 -0.11 -9.48 5.45
N SER A 282 -0.85 -10.59 5.43
CA SER A 282 -1.63 -11.02 6.60
C SER A 282 -0.76 -11.64 7.69
N GLY A 283 -1.34 -11.82 8.88
CA GLY A 283 -0.85 -12.78 9.87
C GLY A 283 -1.17 -14.23 9.49
N PHE A 284 -1.01 -15.15 10.43
CA PHE A 284 -1.28 -16.59 10.27
C PHE A 284 -2.71 -16.87 9.77
N LEU A 285 -3.71 -16.12 10.23
CA LEU A 285 -5.06 -16.10 9.66
C LEU A 285 -5.42 -14.69 9.18
N GLY A 286 -5.76 -14.56 7.90
CA GLY A 286 -6.19 -13.29 7.31
C GLY A 286 -5.91 -13.22 5.81
N ASN A 287 -6.45 -12.19 5.17
CA ASN A 287 -6.24 -11.90 3.77
C ASN A 287 -5.07 -10.92 3.58
N GLY A 288 -4.31 -11.10 2.49
CA GLY A 288 -3.31 -10.13 2.06
C GLY A 288 -3.99 -8.85 1.55
N GLY A 289 -3.36 -7.70 1.79
CA GLY A 289 -3.85 -6.43 1.27
C GLY A 289 -3.60 -6.29 -0.23
N ASN A 290 -4.52 -5.68 -0.97
CA ASN A 290 -4.32 -5.40 -2.39
C ASN A 290 -3.22 -4.35 -2.59
N GLY A 291 -2.46 -4.45 -3.69
CA GLY A 291 -1.55 -3.40 -4.12
C GLY A 291 -2.30 -2.19 -4.68
N GLY A 292 -1.77 -0.99 -4.43
CA GLY A 292 -2.34 0.24 -4.95
C GLY A 292 -2.13 0.38 -6.47
N ASN A 293 -3.02 1.09 -7.16
CA ASN A 293 -2.85 1.39 -8.58
C ASN A 293 -1.73 2.41 -8.80
N GLY A 294 -1.05 2.33 -9.93
CA GLY A 294 -0.16 3.38 -10.40
C GLY A 294 -0.94 4.62 -10.86
N GLY A 295 -0.40 5.79 -10.58
CA GLY A 295 -0.96 7.07 -10.99
C GLY A 295 -0.79 7.32 -12.49
N ALA A 296 -1.75 8.02 -13.09
CA ALA A 296 -1.70 8.41 -14.49
C ALA A 296 -0.72 9.57 -14.74
N ALA A 297 -0.27 9.72 -15.98
CA ALA A 297 0.56 10.83 -16.44
C ALA A 297 0.00 11.47 -17.72
N SER A 298 0.00 12.79 -17.80
CA SER A 298 -0.43 13.56 -18.98
C SER A 298 0.53 14.73 -19.25
N SER A 299 1.00 14.87 -20.49
CA SER A 299 1.93 15.91 -20.92
C SER A 299 1.58 16.52 -22.28
N THR A 300 1.97 17.78 -22.49
CA THR A 300 1.60 18.57 -23.69
C THR A 300 2.78 18.95 -24.60
N SER A 301 4.02 18.70 -24.17
CA SER A 301 5.23 18.97 -24.96
C SER A 301 6.37 17.94 -24.76
N SER A 302 6.15 16.84 -24.05
CA SER A 302 7.22 15.96 -23.54
C SER A 302 6.74 14.54 -23.20
N LEU A 303 7.66 13.67 -22.72
CA LEU A 303 7.40 12.29 -22.29
C LEU A 303 6.36 12.22 -21.14
N ALA A 304 5.41 11.28 -21.26
CA ALA A 304 4.53 10.85 -20.18
C ALA A 304 4.80 9.39 -19.78
N ASN A 305 5.00 9.13 -18.47
CA ASN A 305 5.19 7.79 -17.90
C ASN A 305 4.10 7.49 -16.87
N GLY A 306 3.29 6.47 -17.11
CA GLY A 306 2.32 5.98 -16.13
C GLY A 306 3.02 5.22 -15.01
N GLY A 307 2.62 5.48 -13.75
CA GLY A 307 3.17 4.79 -12.59
C GLY A 307 2.90 3.29 -12.64
N SER A 308 3.81 2.46 -12.12
CA SER A 308 3.52 1.03 -11.95
C SER A 308 2.55 0.80 -10.81
N GLY A 309 1.66 -0.18 -10.93
CA GLY A 309 0.90 -0.69 -9.80
C GLY A 309 1.79 -1.36 -8.75
N GLY A 310 1.38 -1.30 -7.49
CA GLY A 310 2.03 -1.99 -6.38
C GLY A 310 1.64 -3.47 -6.34
N ASN A 311 2.45 -4.29 -5.68
CA ASN A 311 2.19 -5.74 -5.60
C ASN A 311 1.16 -6.04 -4.50
N GLY A 312 0.39 -7.12 -4.67
CA GLY A 312 -0.48 -7.64 -3.63
C GLY A 312 0.31 -8.31 -2.49
N GLY A 313 -0.16 -8.12 -1.26
CA GLY A 313 0.41 -8.76 -0.07
C GLY A 313 0.05 -10.24 0.02
N ARG A 314 0.89 -11.04 0.68
CA ARG A 314 0.64 -12.49 0.87
C ARG A 314 -0.41 -12.77 1.92
N SER A 315 -1.05 -13.94 1.83
CA SER A 315 -1.81 -14.52 2.93
C SER A 315 -1.00 -15.54 3.75
N GLY A 316 -1.48 -15.82 4.97
CA GLY A 316 -0.89 -16.75 5.91
C GLY A 316 -1.32 -18.20 5.70
N PHE A 317 -1.52 -18.93 6.79
CA PHE A 317 -1.96 -20.33 6.74
C PHE A 317 -3.32 -20.50 6.04
N GLY A 318 -4.22 -19.51 6.15
CA GLY A 318 -5.46 -19.47 5.38
C GLY A 318 -6.00 -18.04 5.22
N GLY A 319 -6.68 -17.82 4.10
CA GLY A 319 -7.11 -16.51 3.59
C GLY A 319 -6.61 -16.27 2.17
N THR A 320 -7.24 -15.38 1.42
CA THR A 320 -6.84 -15.03 0.05
C THR A 320 -5.68 -14.05 0.08
N ALA A 321 -4.67 -14.22 -0.76
CA ALA A 321 -3.67 -13.18 -0.97
C ALA A 321 -4.28 -11.96 -1.71
N GLY A 322 -3.63 -10.81 -1.61
CA GLY A 322 -4.09 -9.58 -2.24
C GLY A 322 -3.80 -9.55 -3.74
N ASN A 323 -4.66 -8.90 -4.51
CA ASN A 323 -4.45 -8.65 -5.93
C ASN A 323 -3.38 -7.56 -6.13
N GLY A 324 -2.65 -7.62 -7.24
CA GLY A 324 -1.76 -6.55 -7.69
C GLY A 324 -2.53 -5.36 -8.25
N GLY A 325 -2.03 -4.14 -8.01
CA GLY A 325 -2.65 -2.92 -8.54
C GLY A 325 -2.42 -2.76 -10.04
N ASN A 326 -3.31 -2.07 -10.73
CA ASN A 326 -3.17 -1.77 -12.15
C ASN A 326 -2.07 -0.71 -12.39
N GLY A 327 -1.43 -0.76 -13.55
CA GLY A 327 -0.54 0.31 -14.01
C GLY A 327 -1.31 1.56 -14.44
N GLY A 328 -0.75 2.73 -14.17
CA GLY A 328 -1.31 4.02 -14.57
C GLY A 328 -1.22 4.25 -16.07
N ASN A 329 -2.19 4.97 -16.63
CA ASN A 329 -2.19 5.35 -18.04
C ASN A 329 -1.24 6.54 -18.31
N ALA A 330 -0.69 6.62 -19.52
CA ALA A 330 0.13 7.74 -19.99
C ALA A 330 -0.46 8.36 -21.26
N SER A 331 -0.42 9.69 -21.35
CA SER A 331 -0.83 10.45 -22.53
C SER A 331 0.18 11.56 -22.85
N SER A 332 0.67 11.63 -24.08
CA SER A 332 1.50 12.75 -24.58
C SER A 332 0.98 13.26 -25.91
N THR A 333 0.97 14.58 -26.10
CA THR A 333 0.53 15.20 -27.36
C THR A 333 1.61 15.18 -28.44
N THR A 334 2.88 15.41 -28.11
CA THR A 334 3.99 15.64 -29.06
C THR A 334 5.13 14.64 -28.99
N GLU A 335 5.23 13.88 -27.91
CA GLU A 335 6.35 12.98 -27.63
C GLU A 335 5.81 11.61 -27.18
N ASP A 336 6.69 10.78 -26.63
CA ASP A 336 6.35 9.40 -26.27
C ASP A 336 5.43 9.30 -25.04
N ALA A 337 4.63 8.24 -24.99
CA ALA A 337 3.73 7.93 -23.88
C ALA A 337 3.84 6.46 -23.49
N LEU A 338 4.23 6.18 -22.24
CA LEU A 338 4.53 4.84 -21.73
C LEU A 338 3.60 4.48 -20.57
N GLY A 339 2.65 3.58 -20.82
CA GLY A 339 1.76 3.04 -19.79
C GLY A 339 2.51 2.26 -18.70
N GLY A 340 2.09 2.43 -17.46
CA GLY A 340 2.68 1.79 -16.30
C GLY A 340 2.45 0.28 -16.29
N ARG A 341 3.35 -0.49 -15.67
CA ARG A 341 3.16 -1.94 -15.50
C ARG A 341 2.17 -2.24 -14.38
N GLY A 342 1.38 -3.31 -14.54
CA GLY A 342 0.61 -3.88 -13.45
C GLY A 342 1.51 -4.52 -12.39
N GLY A 343 1.11 -4.43 -11.12
CA GLY A 343 1.76 -5.11 -10.00
C GLY A 343 1.43 -6.60 -9.98
N ALA A 344 2.31 -7.43 -9.40
CA ALA A 344 2.04 -8.85 -9.24
C ALA A 344 1.01 -9.11 -8.13
N GLY A 345 0.21 -10.16 -8.27
CA GLY A 345 -0.63 -10.67 -7.19
C GLY A 345 0.21 -11.34 -6.10
N GLY A 346 -0.27 -11.29 -4.85
CA GLY A 346 0.40 -11.91 -3.71
C GLY A 346 0.32 -13.44 -3.75
N ASP A 347 1.36 -14.11 -3.25
CA ASP A 347 1.31 -15.56 -3.02
C ASP A 347 0.34 -15.89 -1.87
N GLY A 348 -0.55 -16.84 -2.08
CA GLY A 348 -1.32 -17.48 -1.02
C GLY A 348 -0.44 -18.40 -0.18
N GLY A 349 -0.60 -18.36 1.14
CA GLY A 349 0.03 -19.33 2.03
C GLY A 349 -0.74 -20.66 2.09
N LEU A 350 -0.51 -21.51 3.10
CA LEU A 350 -0.71 -22.97 3.00
C LEU A 350 -2.08 -23.43 2.45
N LEU A 351 -3.18 -22.77 2.81
CA LEU A 351 -4.54 -23.09 2.35
C LEU A 351 -5.20 -21.91 1.60
N GLY A 352 -4.43 -20.90 1.19
CA GLY A 352 -4.91 -19.68 0.55
C GLY A 352 -4.82 -19.70 -0.97
N ASP A 353 -5.75 -19.02 -1.64
CA ASP A 353 -5.63 -18.70 -3.06
C ASP A 353 -4.61 -17.57 -3.29
N GLY A 354 -3.90 -17.63 -4.42
CA GLY A 354 -3.03 -16.56 -4.89
C GLY A 354 -3.83 -15.40 -5.49
N GLY A 355 -3.36 -14.17 -5.28
CA GLY A 355 -4.01 -12.97 -5.81
C GLY A 355 -3.79 -12.80 -7.31
N GLU A 356 -4.71 -12.11 -7.98
CA GLU A 356 -4.61 -11.79 -9.41
C GLU A 356 -3.52 -10.73 -9.67
N GLY A 357 -2.87 -10.80 -10.83
CA GLY A 357 -1.96 -9.75 -11.31
C GLY A 357 -2.72 -8.56 -11.88
N GLY A 358 -2.28 -7.34 -11.56
CA GLY A 358 -2.89 -6.12 -12.08
C GLY A 358 -2.69 -5.95 -13.59
N ALA A 359 -3.61 -5.28 -14.27
CA ALA A 359 -3.47 -4.95 -15.68
C ALA A 359 -2.39 -3.87 -15.91
N GLY A 360 -1.76 -3.89 -17.09
CA GLY A 360 -0.89 -2.80 -17.55
C GLY A 360 -1.70 -1.59 -18.01
N GLY A 361 -1.17 -0.39 -17.78
CA GLY A 361 -1.76 0.87 -18.23
C GLY A 361 -1.57 1.11 -19.73
N ARG A 362 -2.45 1.91 -20.32
CA ARG A 362 -2.37 2.35 -21.72
C ARG A 362 -1.33 3.45 -21.91
N GLY A 363 -0.62 3.45 -23.03
CA GLY A 363 0.24 4.57 -23.46
C GLY A 363 -0.24 5.16 -24.79
N THR A 364 -0.66 6.42 -24.79
CA THR A 364 -1.25 7.11 -25.96
C THR A 364 -0.43 8.34 -26.34
N SER A 365 0.23 8.31 -27.51
CA SER A 365 0.90 9.47 -28.12
C SER A 365 0.07 10.03 -29.28
N ILE A 366 -0.18 11.34 -29.33
CA ILE A 366 -1.02 11.92 -30.40
C ILE A 366 -0.18 12.21 -31.66
N THR A 367 0.99 12.85 -31.49
CA THR A 367 1.86 13.24 -32.61
C THR A 367 3.34 12.91 -32.44
N GLY A 368 3.71 12.26 -31.32
CA GLY A 368 5.08 11.83 -31.03
C GLY A 368 5.45 10.47 -31.62
N ASN A 369 6.63 9.96 -31.25
CA ASN A 369 7.26 8.85 -31.95
C ASN A 369 6.76 7.47 -31.47
N PHE A 370 6.39 7.32 -30.20
CA PHE A 370 6.04 6.03 -29.61
C PHE A 370 4.88 6.07 -28.59
N GLY A 371 3.89 5.19 -28.79
CA GLY A 371 2.84 4.88 -27.81
C GLY A 371 3.00 3.45 -27.27
N GLY A 372 3.50 3.31 -26.05
CA GLY A 372 3.82 2.03 -25.43
C GLY A 372 2.85 1.62 -24.33
N GLY A 373 2.16 0.50 -24.49
CA GLY A 373 1.36 -0.11 -23.43
C GLY A 373 2.21 -0.78 -22.36
N GLY A 374 1.77 -0.68 -21.10
CA GLY A 374 2.43 -1.34 -19.97
C GLY A 374 2.16 -2.83 -19.93
N ASN A 375 3.12 -3.62 -19.45
CA ASN A 375 2.92 -5.06 -19.24
C ASN A 375 1.98 -5.33 -18.06
N GLY A 376 1.18 -6.38 -18.14
CA GLY A 376 0.41 -6.91 -17.01
C GLY A 376 1.30 -7.56 -15.95
N GLY A 377 0.83 -7.55 -14.71
CA GLY A 377 1.45 -8.24 -13.58
C GLY A 377 1.16 -9.75 -13.61
N ASN A 378 2.06 -10.56 -13.05
CA ASN A 378 1.80 -11.99 -12.89
C ASN A 378 0.82 -12.24 -11.72
N GLY A 379 0.01 -13.29 -11.83
CA GLY A 379 -0.76 -13.81 -10.71
C GLY A 379 0.13 -14.49 -9.67
N GLY A 380 -0.27 -14.40 -8.41
CA GLY A 380 0.37 -15.05 -7.29
C GLY A 380 0.06 -16.55 -7.22
N ARG A 381 0.91 -17.32 -6.55
CA ARG A 381 0.72 -18.79 -6.42
C ARG A 381 -0.34 -19.12 -5.37
N GLY A 382 -1.06 -20.22 -5.57
CA GLY A 382 -1.91 -20.81 -4.54
C GLY A 382 -1.12 -21.66 -3.54
N GLY A 383 -1.70 -21.85 -2.37
CA GLY A 383 -1.28 -22.80 -1.34
C GLY A 383 -1.47 -24.26 -1.75
N LEU A 384 -1.27 -25.17 -0.79
CA LEU A 384 -1.36 -26.63 -0.97
C LEU A 384 -2.64 -27.08 -1.67
N ASN A 385 -3.78 -26.47 -1.34
CA ASN A 385 -5.09 -26.71 -1.97
C ASN A 385 -5.65 -25.44 -2.65
N GLY A 386 -4.87 -24.37 -2.73
CA GLY A 386 -5.31 -23.07 -3.24
C GLY A 386 -5.14 -22.95 -4.75
N ASN A 387 -5.98 -22.13 -5.37
CA ASN A 387 -5.85 -21.77 -6.78
C ASN A 387 -4.72 -20.74 -6.97
N GLY A 388 -4.05 -20.78 -8.12
CA GLY A 388 -3.22 -19.68 -8.57
C GLY A 388 -4.07 -18.52 -9.05
N GLY A 389 -3.65 -17.28 -8.76
CA GLY A 389 -4.34 -16.09 -9.25
C GLY A 389 -4.12 -15.87 -10.75
N ALA A 390 -5.06 -15.19 -11.40
CA ALA A 390 -4.99 -14.92 -12.83
C ALA A 390 -3.83 -13.97 -13.21
N GLY A 391 -3.30 -14.11 -14.43
CA GLY A 391 -2.35 -13.15 -15.01
C GLY A 391 -3.05 -11.86 -15.49
N GLY A 392 -2.49 -10.70 -15.17
CA GLY A 392 -3.04 -9.41 -15.58
C GLY A 392 -2.92 -9.13 -17.07
N ALA A 393 -3.88 -8.44 -17.67
CA ALA A 393 -3.84 -8.05 -19.07
C ALA A 393 -2.70 -7.06 -19.37
N GLY A 394 -2.16 -7.08 -20.58
CA GLY A 394 -1.29 -6.00 -21.08
C GLY A 394 -2.13 -4.77 -21.47
N GLY A 395 -1.58 -3.57 -21.28
CA GLY A 395 -2.22 -2.33 -21.69
C GLY A 395 -2.00 -2.01 -23.17
N ASP A 396 -2.87 -1.18 -23.76
CA ASP A 396 -2.74 -0.80 -25.18
C ASP A 396 -1.59 0.20 -25.40
N GLY A 397 -0.91 0.08 -26.53
CA GLY A 397 -0.11 1.16 -27.11
C GLY A 397 -0.92 1.84 -28.22
N GLN A 398 -0.95 3.17 -28.24
CA GLN A 398 -1.66 3.95 -29.26
C GLN A 398 -0.79 5.10 -29.76
N ASN A 399 -0.69 5.28 -31.07
CA ASN A 399 0.00 6.44 -31.65
C ASN A 399 -0.77 6.97 -32.87
N GLY A 400 -0.93 8.29 -32.97
CA GLY A 400 -1.58 8.98 -34.09
C GLY A 400 -0.67 9.28 -35.29
N ARG A 401 0.66 9.12 -35.19
CA ARG A 401 1.64 9.39 -36.27
C ARG A 401 2.85 8.46 -36.31
N GLY A 402 3.35 8.04 -35.16
CA GLY A 402 4.52 7.17 -35.01
C GLY A 402 4.16 5.70 -34.76
N SER A 403 5.05 5.00 -34.06
CA SER A 403 4.90 3.57 -33.72
C SER A 403 4.06 3.37 -32.46
N ALA A 404 3.40 2.21 -32.36
CA ALA A 404 2.62 1.80 -31.19
C ALA A 404 2.86 0.31 -30.89
N ILE A 405 3.05 -0.02 -29.61
CA ILE A 405 3.26 -1.41 -29.14
C ILE A 405 2.43 -1.62 -27.87
N GLY A 406 1.52 -2.61 -27.90
CA GLY A 406 0.81 -3.05 -26.70
C GLY A 406 1.71 -3.83 -25.74
N GLY A 407 1.44 -3.73 -24.44
CA GLY A 407 2.17 -4.47 -23.42
C GLY A 407 1.85 -5.97 -23.45
N THR A 408 2.77 -6.79 -22.95
CA THR A 408 2.51 -8.23 -22.79
C THR A 408 1.63 -8.48 -21.58
N GLY A 409 0.69 -9.43 -21.67
CA GLY A 409 0.01 -9.97 -20.50
C GLY A 409 0.97 -10.64 -19.52
N GLY A 410 0.61 -10.60 -18.24
CA GLY A 410 1.30 -11.36 -17.19
C GLY A 410 0.95 -12.85 -17.25
N ARG A 411 1.73 -13.66 -16.53
CA ARG A 411 1.48 -15.10 -16.39
C ARG A 411 0.52 -15.36 -15.25
N GLY A 412 -0.35 -16.35 -15.41
CA GLY A 412 -1.09 -16.94 -14.30
C GLY A 412 -0.20 -17.55 -13.23
N GLY A 413 -0.74 -17.64 -12.02
CA GLY A 413 -0.12 -18.32 -10.90
C GLY A 413 -0.31 -19.85 -10.97
N ASN A 414 0.63 -20.59 -10.37
CA ASN A 414 0.45 -22.02 -10.15
C ASN A 414 -0.51 -22.26 -8.98
N GLY A 415 -1.49 -23.13 -9.14
CA GLY A 415 -2.26 -23.71 -8.03
C GLY A 415 -1.52 -24.86 -7.33
N GLY A 416 -2.08 -25.30 -6.21
CA GLY A 416 -1.62 -26.47 -5.46
C GLY A 416 -2.17 -27.81 -5.92
N PHE A 417 -2.06 -28.82 -5.07
CA PHE A 417 -2.67 -30.14 -5.25
C PHE A 417 -4.21 -30.02 -5.20
N GLY A 418 -4.83 -30.07 -6.38
CA GLY A 418 -6.29 -29.93 -6.53
C GLY A 418 -6.78 -28.49 -6.67
N GLY A 419 -5.89 -27.49 -6.58
CA GLY A 419 -6.18 -26.11 -6.99
C GLY A 419 -5.96 -25.92 -8.49
N ALA A 420 -6.71 -24.99 -9.11
CA ALA A 420 -6.50 -24.60 -10.50
C ALA A 420 -5.28 -23.67 -10.65
N GLY A 421 -4.67 -23.64 -11.84
CA GLY A 421 -3.81 -22.52 -12.24
C GLY A 421 -4.65 -21.35 -12.77
N GLY A 422 -4.06 -20.15 -12.74
CA GLY A 422 -4.64 -18.93 -13.35
C GLY A 422 -4.05 -18.57 -14.71
#